data_AF-A0AAD7UAA9-F1
#
_entry.id   AF-A0AAD7UAA9-F1
#
_cell.length_a   1.000
_cell.length_b   1.000
_cell.length_c   1.000
_cell.angle_alpha   90.00
_cell.angle_beta   90.00
_cell.angle_gamma   90.00
#
_symmetry.space_group_name_H-M   'P 1'
#
loop_
_entity.id
_entity.type
_entity.pdbx_description
1 polymer ?
#
loop_
_entity_poly.entity_id
_entity_poly.type
_entity_poly.pdbx_seq_one_letter_code
_entity_poly.pdbx_strand_id
1 'polypeptide(L)'
;MVGTAAVSPFLVRLIFHKLPQFAGDEADRVPFALTWLAPPAALVWLTNELVGLCRACSLDTFGTFPAAFAGAETYMFKKLFNASRNTLEQFVVFTATTLAMVSILPLSDLQLVAAYSLTWCMGRLLYVACYAAREDLRGFGLMLSHFWNNMVVLTWVTLNFALPSLQGTPPTSFSTSMAGRWLHRR
;
A
#
# COMPACT_ATOMS: atom_id res chain seq x y z
N MET A 1 1.14 -6.35 29.20
CA MET A 1 1.13 -6.31 27.72
C MET A 1 0.55 -7.62 27.17
N VAL A 2 -0.75 -7.83 27.34
CA VAL A 2 -1.49 -9.00 26.84
C VAL A 2 -2.57 -8.44 25.93
N GLY A 3 -2.33 -8.38 24.63
CA GLY A 3 -3.31 -7.79 23.70
C GLY A 3 -2.96 -7.90 22.21
N THR A 4 -1.69 -7.99 21.84
CA THR A 4 -1.28 -8.00 20.42
C THR A 4 -1.07 -9.40 19.83
N ALA A 5 -0.88 -10.44 20.66
CA ALA A 5 -0.60 -11.79 20.17
C ALA A 5 -1.84 -12.55 19.62
N ALA A 6 -3.05 -12.17 20.02
CA ALA A 6 -4.28 -12.89 19.64
C ALA A 6 -4.84 -12.48 18.27
N VAL A 7 -4.34 -11.40 17.67
CA VAL A 7 -4.86 -10.84 16.42
C VAL A 7 -4.25 -11.50 15.17
N SER A 8 -3.11 -12.18 15.32
CA SER A 8 -2.26 -12.63 14.19
C SER A 8 -2.81 -13.81 13.37
N PRO A 9 -3.30 -14.94 13.94
CA PRO A 9 -3.75 -16.07 13.12
C PRO A 9 -5.19 -15.89 12.60
N PHE A 10 -6.02 -15.18 13.35
CA PHE A 10 -7.43 -15.00 13.03
C PHE A 10 -7.62 -14.02 11.88
N LEU A 11 -6.90 -12.89 11.86
CA LEU A 11 -6.92 -11.98 10.70
C LEU A 11 -6.38 -12.66 9.44
N VAL A 12 -5.29 -13.42 9.55
CA VAL A 12 -4.74 -14.16 8.39
C VAL A 12 -5.75 -15.17 7.87
N ARG A 13 -6.38 -15.99 8.72
CA ARG A 13 -7.46 -16.90 8.31
C ARG A 13 -8.67 -16.17 7.71
N LEU A 14 -9.06 -15.03 8.28
CA LEU A 14 -10.25 -14.29 7.84
C LEU A 14 -10.00 -13.59 6.50
N ILE A 15 -8.77 -13.12 6.27
CA ILE A 15 -8.32 -12.59 4.98
C ILE A 15 -8.35 -13.72 3.95
N PHE A 16 -7.64 -14.83 4.15
CA PHE A 16 -7.49 -15.85 3.09
C PHE A 16 -8.71 -16.73 2.83
N HIS A 17 -9.59 -16.97 3.81
CA HIS A 17 -10.69 -17.93 3.64
C HIS A 17 -11.92 -17.33 2.92
N LYS A 18 -11.98 -16.00 2.75
CA LYS A 18 -13.11 -15.29 2.12
C LYS A 18 -12.74 -14.29 1.03
N LEU A 19 -11.51 -14.32 0.49
CA LEU A 19 -11.17 -13.45 -0.65
C LEU A 19 -12.13 -13.79 -1.81
N PRO A 20 -12.96 -12.84 -2.30
CA PRO A 20 -13.69 -13.04 -3.53
C PRO A 20 -12.67 -13.33 -4.62
N GLN A 21 -12.71 -14.55 -5.17
CA GLN A 21 -11.75 -14.97 -6.19
C GLN A 21 -12.02 -14.25 -7.52
N PHE A 22 -13.22 -13.69 -7.69
CA PHE A 22 -13.71 -13.06 -8.91
C PHE A 22 -14.70 -11.93 -8.58
N ALA A 23 -14.62 -10.83 -9.32
CA ALA A 23 -15.70 -9.84 -9.39
C ALA A 23 -16.72 -10.34 -10.42
N GLY A 24 -17.97 -10.53 -10.01
CA GLY A 24 -19.04 -11.01 -10.89
C GLY A 24 -19.70 -9.91 -11.70
N ASP A 25 -19.66 -8.68 -11.17
CA ASP A 25 -20.25 -7.48 -11.78
C ASP A 25 -19.39 -6.23 -11.52
N GLU A 26 -19.69 -5.14 -12.21
CA GLU A 26 -19.09 -3.81 -12.04
C GLU A 26 -19.18 -3.30 -10.60
N ALA A 27 -20.28 -3.61 -9.90
CA ALA A 27 -20.47 -3.25 -8.49
C ALA A 27 -19.45 -3.90 -7.55
N ASP A 28 -18.84 -5.03 -7.94
CA ASP A 28 -17.89 -5.78 -7.12
C ASP A 28 -16.46 -5.21 -7.18
N ARG A 29 -16.18 -4.25 -8.08
CA ARG A 29 -14.82 -3.69 -8.26
C ARG A 29 -14.26 -3.05 -6.99
N VAL A 30 -15.07 -2.28 -6.26
CA VAL A 30 -14.63 -1.60 -5.04
C VAL A 30 -14.41 -2.61 -3.89
N PRO A 31 -15.36 -3.51 -3.57
CA PRO A 31 -15.11 -4.60 -2.62
C PRO A 31 -13.88 -5.44 -2.96
N PHE A 32 -13.68 -5.75 -4.24
CA PHE A 32 -12.52 -6.49 -4.72
C PHE A 32 -11.21 -5.71 -4.47
N ALA A 33 -11.18 -4.41 -4.80
CA ALA A 33 -10.02 -3.57 -4.52
C ALA A 33 -9.68 -3.51 -3.03
N LEU A 34 -10.68 -3.27 -2.17
CA LEU A 34 -10.51 -3.21 -0.72
C LEU A 34 -9.98 -4.53 -0.16
N THR A 35 -10.47 -5.65 -0.69
CA THR A 35 -10.02 -6.98 -0.31
C THR A 35 -8.53 -7.17 -0.61
N TRP A 36 -8.07 -6.74 -1.78
CA TRP A 36 -6.66 -6.84 -2.19
C TRP A 36 -5.77 -5.71 -1.67
N LEU A 37 -6.33 -4.67 -1.06
CA LEU A 37 -5.58 -3.68 -0.26
C LEU A 37 -5.28 -4.17 1.17
N ALA A 38 -5.98 -5.20 1.65
CA ALA A 38 -5.79 -5.72 3.00
C ALA A 38 -4.37 -6.29 3.24
N PRO A 39 -3.76 -7.10 2.35
CA PRO A 39 -2.40 -7.59 2.59
C PRO A 39 -1.33 -6.47 2.64
N PRO A 40 -1.32 -5.49 1.72
CA PRO A 40 -0.44 -4.32 1.82
C PRO A 40 -0.65 -3.51 3.11
N ALA A 41 -1.91 -3.30 3.52
CA ALA A 41 -2.21 -2.61 4.77
C ALA A 41 -1.70 -3.37 6.01
N ALA A 42 -1.88 -4.69 6.03
CA ALA A 42 -1.34 -5.55 7.08
C ALA A 42 0.19 -5.51 7.13
N LEU A 43 0.85 -5.42 5.97
CA LEU A 43 2.31 -5.26 5.90
C LEU A 43 2.77 -3.91 6.45
N VAL A 44 2.09 -2.81 6.10
CA VAL A 44 2.37 -1.47 6.67
C VAL A 44 2.23 -1.52 8.19
N TRP A 45 1.14 -2.11 8.69
CA TRP A 45 0.94 -2.29 10.12
C TRP A 45 2.08 -3.09 10.76
N LEU A 46 2.47 -4.24 10.18
CA LEU A 46 3.60 -5.04 10.64
C LEU A 46 4.89 -4.22 10.71
N THR A 47 5.20 -3.40 9.70
CA THR A 47 6.41 -2.55 9.75
C THR A 47 6.38 -1.52 10.87
N ASN A 48 5.20 -1.00 11.22
CA ASN A 48 5.04 -0.10 12.37
C ASN A 48 5.19 -0.84 13.70
N GLU A 49 4.68 -2.07 13.82
CA GLU A 49 4.89 -2.91 15.01
C GLU A 49 6.37 -3.24 15.21
N LEU A 50 7.13 -3.50 14.15
CA LEU A 50 8.58 -3.71 14.22
C LEU A 50 9.31 -2.48 14.77
N VAL A 51 8.90 -1.27 14.36
CA VAL A 51 9.43 -0.01 14.91
C VAL A 51 9.06 0.14 16.39
N GLY A 52 7.81 -0.18 16.76
CA GLY A 52 7.35 -0.18 18.15
C GLY A 52 8.15 -1.13 19.03
N LEU A 53 8.40 -2.35 18.55
CA LEU A 53 9.23 -3.34 19.23
C LEU A 53 10.68 -2.87 19.38
N CYS A 54 11.30 -2.34 18.32
CA CYS A 54 12.65 -1.80 18.41
C CYS A 54 12.74 -0.62 19.39
N ARG A 55 11.71 0.23 19.43
CA ARG A 55 11.61 1.30 20.42
C ARG A 55 11.52 0.74 21.84
N ALA A 56 10.65 -0.22 22.10
CA ALA A 56 10.51 -0.86 23.41
C ALA A 56 11.83 -1.52 23.86
N CYS A 57 12.47 -2.30 22.99
CA CYS A 57 13.77 -2.91 23.28
C CYS A 57 14.86 -1.86 23.54
N SER A 58 14.82 -0.71 22.84
CA SER A 58 15.76 0.38 23.10
C SER A 58 15.53 1.12 24.42
N LEU A 59 14.30 1.08 24.96
CA LEU A 59 13.93 1.70 26.23
C LEU A 59 14.21 0.77 27.43
N ASP A 60 14.01 -0.54 27.26
CA ASP A 60 14.11 -1.52 28.36
C ASP A 60 15.52 -2.05 28.64
N THR A 61 16.52 -1.70 27.82
CA THR A 61 17.86 -2.30 28.03
C THR A 61 18.60 -1.70 29.24
N PHE A 62 18.34 -0.49 29.74
CA PHE A 62 19.19 0.06 30.83
C PHE A 62 18.50 1.05 31.78
N GLY A 63 18.03 0.53 32.92
CA GLY A 63 18.09 1.26 34.20
C GLY A 63 19.54 1.52 34.70
N THR A 64 20.53 1.43 33.81
CA THR A 64 21.98 1.45 34.10
C THR A 64 22.81 2.22 33.06
N PHE A 65 22.20 2.90 32.08
CA PHE A 65 22.94 3.70 31.10
C PHE A 65 23.02 5.15 31.62
N PRO A 66 24.22 5.78 31.60
CA PRO A 66 24.35 7.17 31.97
C PRO A 66 23.42 8.02 31.08
N ALA A 67 22.77 9.01 31.69
CA ALA A 67 21.85 9.96 31.04
C ALA A 67 22.42 10.67 29.79
N ALA A 68 23.73 10.53 29.52
CA ALA A 68 24.40 10.99 28.30
C ALA A 68 23.95 10.27 27.01
N PHE A 69 23.31 9.10 27.08
CA PHE A 69 22.82 8.36 25.91
C PHE A 69 21.29 8.38 25.73
N ALA A 70 20.57 9.14 26.56
CA ALA A 70 19.11 9.27 26.50
C ALA A 70 18.56 9.89 25.18
N GLY A 71 19.44 10.31 24.26
CA GLY A 71 19.09 10.79 22.92
C GLY A 71 19.73 9.99 21.77
N ALA A 72 20.48 8.93 22.03
CA ALA A 72 21.09 8.12 20.98
C ALA A 72 20.09 7.08 20.48
N GLU A 73 19.21 7.48 19.57
CA GLU A 73 18.40 6.55 18.78
C GLU A 73 19.30 5.42 18.28
N THR A 74 18.97 4.17 18.62
CA THR A 74 19.74 3.03 18.13
C THR A 74 19.71 3.07 16.59
N TYR A 75 20.87 2.85 15.96
CA TYR A 75 21.00 2.90 14.50
C TYR A 75 19.94 2.01 13.79
N MET A 76 19.57 0.88 14.41
CA MET A 76 18.50 -0.01 13.94
C MET A 76 17.10 0.59 14.05
N PHE A 77 16.78 1.31 15.13
CA PHE A 77 15.52 2.04 15.25
C PHE A 77 15.37 3.04 14.09
N LYS A 78 16.40 3.86 13.85
CA LYS A 78 16.38 4.85 12.77
C LYS A 78 16.19 4.21 11.39
N LYS A 79 16.85 3.08 11.12
CA LYS A 79 16.66 2.30 9.89
C LYS A 79 15.22 1.84 9.72
N LEU A 80 14.66 1.15 10.71
CA LEU A 80 13.31 0.60 10.63
C LEU A 80 12.25 1.70 10.60
N PHE A 81 12.45 2.79 11.33
CA PHE A 81 11.58 3.97 11.28
C PHE A 81 11.55 4.58 9.87
N ASN A 82 12.72 4.75 9.24
CA ASN A 82 12.80 5.20 7.85
C ASN A 82 12.17 4.18 6.88
N ALA A 83 12.33 2.88 7.15
CA ALA A 83 11.73 1.81 6.36
C ALA A 83 10.20 1.85 6.41
N SER A 84 9.64 2.00 7.60
CA SER A 84 8.19 2.03 7.82
C SER A 84 7.58 3.30 7.23
N ARG A 85 8.20 4.46 7.43
CA ARG A 85 7.77 5.72 6.81
C ARG A 85 7.72 5.62 5.29
N ASN A 86 8.79 5.14 4.66
CA ASN A 86 8.81 4.95 3.22
C ASN A 86 7.73 3.95 2.76
N THR A 87 7.52 2.87 3.51
CA THR A 87 6.51 1.86 3.20
C THR A 87 5.09 2.44 3.28
N LEU A 88 4.83 3.32 4.27
CA LEU A 88 3.56 4.05 4.40
C LEU A 88 3.33 5.01 3.24
N GLU A 89 4.31 5.85 2.91
CA GLU A 89 4.24 6.78 1.76
C GLU A 89 3.93 6.02 0.47
N GLN A 90 4.55 4.85 0.29
CA GLN A 90 4.38 4.02 -0.89
C GLN A 90 3.09 3.22 -0.90
N PHE A 91 2.52 2.93 0.27
CA PHE A 91 1.20 2.33 0.39
C PHE A 91 0.09 3.30 -0.05
N VAL A 92 0.23 4.61 0.22
CA VAL A 92 -0.70 5.63 -0.29
C VAL A 92 -0.69 5.64 -1.82
N VAL A 93 0.50 5.64 -2.44
CA VAL A 93 0.64 5.55 -3.90
C VAL A 93 0.07 4.23 -4.43
N PHE A 94 0.38 3.11 -3.76
CA PHE A 94 -0.14 1.79 -4.13
C PHE A 94 -1.68 1.75 -4.11
N THR A 95 -2.29 2.36 -3.10
CA THR A 95 -3.75 2.46 -2.96
C THR A 95 -4.36 3.19 -4.14
N ALA A 96 -3.82 4.37 -4.49
CA ALA A 96 -4.27 5.12 -5.66
C ALA A 96 -4.09 4.31 -6.96
N THR A 97 -2.95 3.62 -7.14
CA THR A 97 -2.72 2.77 -8.34
C THR A 97 -3.68 1.60 -8.42
N THR A 98 -4.00 0.98 -7.28
CA THR A 98 -4.92 -0.17 -7.23
C THR A 98 -6.32 0.27 -7.62
N LEU A 99 -6.79 1.40 -7.08
CA LEU A 99 -8.07 1.99 -7.44
C LEU A 99 -8.12 2.38 -8.93
N ALA A 100 -7.02 2.92 -9.46
CA ALA A 100 -6.89 3.19 -10.89
C ALA A 100 -6.98 1.90 -11.73
N MET A 101 -6.23 0.85 -11.38
CA MET A 101 -6.25 -0.44 -12.08
C MET A 101 -7.64 -1.06 -12.11
N VAL A 102 -8.33 -1.12 -10.97
CA VAL A 102 -9.69 -1.68 -10.93
C VAL A 102 -10.72 -0.85 -11.67
N SER A 103 -10.43 0.42 -12.03
CA SER A 103 -11.34 1.23 -12.86
C SER A 103 -11.12 1.07 -14.36
N ILE A 104 -9.92 0.65 -14.78
CA ILE A 104 -9.56 0.54 -16.20
C ILE A 104 -9.56 -0.90 -16.71
N LEU A 105 -9.22 -1.87 -15.85
CA LEU A 105 -9.09 -3.26 -16.28
C LEU A 105 -10.47 -3.87 -16.59
N PRO A 106 -10.59 -4.72 -17.62
CA PRO A 106 -11.80 -5.51 -17.81
C PRO A 106 -12.00 -6.48 -16.63
N LEU A 107 -13.25 -6.88 -16.37
CA LEU A 107 -13.57 -7.76 -15.23
C LEU A 107 -12.79 -9.08 -15.26
N SER A 108 -12.51 -9.63 -16.45
CA SER A 108 -11.70 -10.83 -16.65
C SER A 108 -10.28 -10.72 -16.10
N ASP A 109 -9.73 -9.51 -16.08
CA ASP A 109 -8.32 -9.24 -15.79
C ASP A 109 -8.12 -8.67 -14.39
N LEU A 110 -9.19 -8.50 -13.60
CA LEU A 110 -9.09 -7.98 -12.24
C LEU A 110 -8.21 -8.85 -11.33
N GLN A 111 -8.02 -10.14 -11.65
CA GLN A 111 -7.06 -11.00 -10.95
C GLN A 111 -5.62 -10.49 -10.99
N LEU A 112 -5.26 -9.66 -11.99
CA LEU A 112 -3.93 -9.03 -12.04
C LEU A 112 -3.69 -8.12 -10.84
N VAL A 113 -4.73 -7.53 -10.25
CA VAL A 113 -4.62 -6.71 -9.04
C VAL A 113 -4.21 -7.55 -7.83
N ALA A 114 -4.67 -8.80 -7.76
CA ALA A 114 -4.24 -9.73 -6.72
C ALA A 114 -2.74 -10.03 -6.83
N ALA A 115 -2.29 -10.40 -8.04
CA ALA A 115 -0.88 -10.66 -8.31
C ALA A 115 -0.01 -9.44 -8.05
N TYR A 116 -0.48 -8.25 -8.44
CA TYR A 116 0.17 -6.98 -8.20
C TYR A 116 0.30 -6.66 -6.70
N SER A 117 -0.76 -6.86 -5.93
CA SER A 117 -0.76 -6.68 -4.47
C SER A 117 0.23 -7.59 -3.76
N LEU A 118 0.25 -8.88 -4.12
CA LEU A 118 1.23 -9.84 -3.58
C LEU A 118 2.66 -9.48 -3.96
N THR A 119 2.89 -9.07 -5.21
CA THR A 119 4.22 -8.65 -5.69
C THR A 119 4.71 -7.41 -4.92
N TRP A 120 3.83 -6.44 -4.69
CA TRP A 120 4.14 -5.26 -3.87
C TRP A 120 4.52 -5.67 -2.45
N CYS A 121 3.76 -6.57 -1.82
CA CYS A 121 4.07 -7.09 -0.49
C CYS A 121 5.45 -7.78 -0.44
N MET A 122 5.77 -8.64 -1.42
CA MET A 122 7.08 -9.29 -1.51
C MET A 122 8.21 -8.27 -1.67
N GLY A 123 8.04 -7.29 -2.56
CA GLY A 123 9.01 -6.21 -2.76
C GLY A 123 9.23 -5.38 -1.50
N ARG A 124 8.18 -5.14 -0.71
CA ARG A 124 8.27 -4.40 0.56
C ARG A 124 8.89 -5.20 1.68
N LEU A 125 8.58 -6.48 1.81
CA LEU A 125 9.28 -7.38 2.74
C LEU A 125 10.78 -7.42 2.41
N LEU A 126 11.13 -7.58 1.13
CA LEU A 126 12.51 -7.56 0.68
C LEU A 126 13.18 -6.21 0.96
N TYR A 127 12.49 -5.10 0.69
CA TYR A 127 12.97 -3.75 1.01
C TYR A 127 13.31 -3.60 2.49
N VAL A 128 12.38 -3.95 3.39
CA VAL A 128 12.58 -3.81 4.84
C VAL A 128 13.70 -4.73 5.33
N ALA A 129 13.71 -6.00 4.91
CA ALA A 129 14.73 -6.97 5.29
C ALA A 129 16.14 -6.56 4.82
N CYS A 130 16.27 -6.17 3.54
CA CYS A 130 17.52 -5.68 2.99
C CYS A 130 17.95 -4.39 3.70
N TYR A 131 17.04 -3.44 3.91
CA TYR A 131 17.38 -2.16 4.53
C TYR A 131 17.83 -2.30 6.00
N ALA A 132 17.23 -3.25 6.73
CA ALA A 132 17.68 -3.63 8.07
C ALA A 132 19.10 -4.23 8.03
N ALA A 133 19.37 -5.16 7.10
CA ALA A 133 20.68 -5.78 6.94
C ALA A 133 21.76 -4.79 6.49
N ARG A 134 21.58 -4.15 5.33
CA ARG A 134 22.49 -3.18 4.75
C ARG A 134 21.76 -2.16 3.85
N GLU A 135 22.08 -0.89 4.00
CA GLU A 135 21.33 0.18 3.34
C GLU A 135 21.42 0.18 1.81
N ASP A 136 22.53 -0.31 1.28
CA ASP A 136 22.80 -0.43 -0.16
C ASP A 136 21.96 -1.52 -0.85
N LEU A 137 21.52 -2.54 -0.11
CA LEU A 137 20.75 -3.66 -0.67
C LEU A 137 19.25 -3.36 -0.84
N ARG A 138 18.76 -2.24 -0.30
CA ARG A 138 17.33 -1.88 -0.33
C ARG A 138 16.78 -1.66 -1.75
N GLY A 139 17.66 -1.40 -2.73
CA GLY A 139 17.31 -1.12 -4.11
C GLY A 139 16.50 -2.23 -4.78
N PHE A 140 16.79 -3.50 -4.47
CA PHE A 140 16.05 -4.64 -5.04
C PHE A 140 14.57 -4.64 -4.64
N GLY A 141 14.28 -4.40 -3.36
CA GLY A 141 12.90 -4.28 -2.88
C GLY A 141 12.17 -3.05 -3.42
N LEU A 142 12.89 -1.94 -3.62
CA LEU A 142 12.35 -0.76 -4.30
C LEU A 142 11.99 -1.06 -5.75
N MET A 143 12.86 -1.73 -6.51
CA MET A 143 12.54 -2.11 -7.89
C MET A 143 11.32 -3.03 -7.97
N LEU A 144 11.19 -4.00 -7.07
CA LEU A 144 10.07 -4.95 -7.12
C LEU A 144 8.72 -4.35 -6.70
N SER A 145 8.72 -3.23 -5.95
CA SER A 145 7.47 -2.61 -5.45
C SER A 145 7.19 -1.23 -6.03
N HIS A 146 8.16 -0.33 -6.02
CA HIS A 146 8.00 1.07 -6.42
C HIS A 146 7.96 1.27 -7.95
N PHE A 147 8.78 0.54 -8.70
CA PHE A 147 8.85 0.67 -10.15
C PHE A 147 7.48 0.42 -10.80
N TRP A 148 6.80 -0.65 -10.39
CA TRP A 148 5.50 -1.02 -10.95
C TRP A 148 4.40 0.00 -10.64
N ASN A 149 4.38 0.54 -9.40
CA ASN A 149 3.48 1.64 -9.05
C ASN A 149 3.63 2.81 -10.03
N ASN A 150 4.85 3.25 -10.29
CA ASN A 150 5.11 4.36 -11.20
C ASN A 150 4.67 4.04 -12.64
N MET A 151 4.94 2.82 -13.12
CA MET A 151 4.51 2.40 -14.47
C MET A 151 2.98 2.40 -14.61
N VAL A 152 2.26 1.92 -13.60
CA VAL A 152 0.79 1.93 -13.59
C VAL A 152 0.24 3.35 -13.56
N VAL A 153 0.76 4.23 -12.70
CA VAL A 153 0.34 5.65 -12.66
C VAL A 153 0.59 6.32 -14.01
N LEU A 154 1.79 6.18 -14.57
CA LEU A 154 2.15 6.79 -15.85
C LEU A 154 1.26 6.28 -16.98
N THR A 155 0.98 4.97 -17.01
CA THR A 155 0.07 4.37 -17.99
C THR A 155 -1.33 4.95 -17.84
N TRP A 156 -1.86 5.00 -16.61
CA TRP A 156 -3.19 5.54 -16.35
C TRP A 156 -3.32 7.01 -16.73
N VAL A 157 -2.34 7.85 -16.37
CA VAL A 157 -2.31 9.27 -16.73
C VAL A 157 -2.25 9.43 -18.26
N THR A 158 -1.40 8.64 -18.93
CA THR A 158 -1.24 8.70 -20.39
C THR A 158 -2.54 8.33 -21.10
N LEU A 159 -3.21 7.26 -20.68
CA LEU A 159 -4.45 6.79 -21.31
C LEU A 159 -5.63 7.74 -21.09
N ASN A 160 -5.74 8.35 -19.90
CA ASN A 160 -6.90 9.17 -19.56
C ASN A 160 -6.75 10.66 -19.91
N PHE A 161 -5.53 11.20 -19.93
CA PHE A 161 -5.31 12.63 -20.14
C PHE A 161 -4.53 12.94 -21.42
N ALA A 162 -3.48 12.18 -21.72
CA ALA A 162 -2.65 12.48 -22.89
C ALA A 162 -3.31 12.01 -24.19
N LEU A 163 -3.84 10.78 -24.23
CA LEU A 163 -4.37 10.20 -25.46
C LEU A 163 -5.59 10.95 -26.04
N PRO A 164 -6.61 11.34 -25.25
CA PRO A 164 -7.77 12.06 -25.78
C PRO A 164 -7.40 13.41 -26.41
N SER A 165 -6.41 14.09 -25.83
CA SER A 165 -5.91 15.38 -26.35
C SER A 165 -5.29 15.27 -27.75
N LEU A 166 -4.73 14.10 -28.09
CA LEU A 166 -4.11 13.84 -29.39
C LEU A 166 -5.11 13.42 -30.46
N GLN A 167 -6.26 12.86 -30.07
CA GLN A 167 -7.27 12.36 -31.00
C GLN A 167 -8.23 13.45 -31.50
N GLY A 168 -8.09 14.70 -31.05
CA GLY A 168 -9.02 15.79 -31.39
C GLY A 168 -10.44 15.56 -30.86
N THR A 169 -10.66 14.50 -30.08
CA THR A 169 -11.88 14.31 -29.31
C THR A 169 -11.84 15.33 -28.18
N PRO A 170 -12.82 16.27 -28.10
CA PRO A 170 -12.89 17.16 -26.96
C PRO A 170 -12.93 16.28 -25.70
N PRO A 171 -12.16 16.62 -24.64
CA PRO A 171 -12.14 15.83 -23.42
C PRO A 171 -13.59 15.60 -23.01
N THR A 172 -13.99 14.34 -22.84
CA THR A 172 -15.33 13.98 -22.40
C THR A 172 -15.63 14.86 -21.21
N SER A 173 -16.44 15.88 -21.44
CA SER A 173 -16.77 16.84 -20.42
C SER A 173 -17.35 16.01 -19.30
N PHE A 174 -16.71 16.09 -18.12
CA PHE A 174 -17.26 15.51 -16.91
C PHE A 174 -18.67 16.05 -16.82
N SER A 175 -19.65 15.23 -17.21
CA SER A 175 -21.01 15.68 -17.43
C SER A 175 -21.49 16.17 -16.07
N THR A 176 -21.58 17.47 -15.91
CA THR A 176 -22.21 18.17 -14.79
C THR A 176 -23.73 17.90 -14.74
N SER A 177 -24.22 16.80 -15.35
CA SER A 177 -25.61 16.38 -15.30
C SER A 177 -26.07 15.88 -13.92
N MET A 178 -25.17 15.72 -12.95
CA MET A 178 -25.59 15.61 -11.54
C MET A 178 -25.94 16.94 -10.88
N ALA A 179 -25.43 18.09 -11.37
CA ALA A 179 -25.79 19.40 -10.83
C ALA A 179 -27.19 19.87 -11.27
N GLY A 180 -27.65 19.44 -12.45
CA GLY A 180 -28.97 19.81 -12.97
C GLY A 180 -30.16 19.07 -12.32
N ARG A 181 -29.93 17.93 -11.65
CA ARG A 181 -31.00 17.13 -11.04
C ARG A 181 -31.45 17.60 -9.65
N TRP A 182 -30.71 18.51 -9.03
CA TRP A 182 -31.06 19.09 -7.72
C TRP A 182 -31.87 20.39 -7.80
N LEU A 183 -31.92 21.06 -8.96
CA LEU A 183 -32.61 22.35 -9.11
C LEU A 183 -34.10 22.25 -9.49
N HIS A 184 -34.62 21.06 -9.78
CA HIS A 184 -36.04 20.86 -10.14
C HIS A 184 -36.87 20.10 -9.10
N ARG A 185 -36.42 20.04 -7.84
CA ARG A 185 -37.23 19.55 -6.70
C ARG A 185 -37.48 20.67 -5.67
N ARG A 186 -38.02 21.80 -6.12
CA ARG A 186 -38.71 22.77 -5.28
C ARG A 186 -39.99 23.21 -5.98
#